data_AF-A0A956F7B0-F1
#
_entry.id   AF-A0A956F7B0-F1
#
_cell.length_a   1.000
_cell.length_b   1.000
_cell.length_c   1.000
_cell.angle_alpha   90.00
_cell.angle_beta   90.00
_cell.angle_gamma   90.00
#
_symmetry.space_group_name_H-M   'P 1'
#
loop_
_entity.id
_entity.type
_entity.pdbx_description
1 polymer ?
#
loop_
_entity_poly.entity_id
_entity_poly.type
_entity_poly.pdbx_seq_one_letter_code
_entity_poly.pdbx_strand_id
1 'polypeptide(L)'
;MFRRHILRLSLLSTLVAVGCEKPPAGETEPPESGNAAASDDAGASDDADGQAEASLPAAAEILAKSIEAVGGKAAIDAIESSYMEAKTEIKAQNMSIATRIWSKGDNFYLESDMEGMGTSKVWKKGDEVWSEDPINGKRKLEGKEADQARWSADPMLAANWKDYFDEAKTIGRRTIGDQEVVEVELSKGDTKLVLLFDSETFLPAGQSFMQETPMGAMPIEVTYEDYREVAGVMTAFRSVTDMQLMSAVQTTEKYEVNVEIDDTKFEPN
;
A
#
# COMPACT_ATOMS: atom_id res chain seq x y z
N MET A 1 20.63 23.65 12.24
CA MET A 1 20.31 23.09 10.92
C MET A 1 18.80 22.96 10.83
N PHE A 2 18.14 23.82 10.06
CA PHE A 2 16.69 23.77 9.87
C PHE A 2 16.36 22.64 8.89
N ARG A 3 15.65 21.61 9.38
CA ARG A 3 15.06 20.54 8.57
C ARG A 3 13.95 21.19 7.72
N ARG A 4 14.23 21.49 6.45
CA ARG A 4 13.21 21.97 5.50
C ARG A 4 12.09 20.93 5.48
N HIS A 5 10.91 21.31 5.98
CA HIS A 5 9.70 20.51 5.85
C HIS A 5 9.35 20.51 4.36
N ILE A 6 9.62 19.40 3.70
CA ILE A 6 9.15 19.14 2.33
C ILE A 6 7.67 18.83 2.52
N LEU A 7 6.79 19.71 2.04
CA LEU A 7 5.36 19.47 1.99
C LEU A 7 5.15 18.21 1.14
N ARG A 8 4.68 17.12 1.76
CA ARG A 8 4.36 15.87 1.07
C ARG A 8 2.88 15.85 0.77
N LEU A 9 2.51 15.00 -0.16
CA LEU A 9 1.33 15.28 -0.92
C LEU A 9 0.63 14.05 -1.44
N SER A 10 -0.69 14.18 -1.46
CA SER A 10 -1.57 13.09 -1.74
C SER A 10 -2.09 13.01 -3.17
N LEU A 11 -1.66 11.98 -3.90
CA LEU A 11 -2.25 11.41 -5.10
C LEU A 11 -2.41 9.88 -5.03
N LEU A 12 -3.57 9.42 -4.53
CA LEU A 12 -4.08 8.03 -4.52
C LEU A 12 -3.64 7.08 -3.38
N SER A 13 -4.32 7.17 -2.23
CA SER A 13 -4.14 6.25 -1.10
C SER A 13 -4.98 4.98 -1.28
N THR A 14 -4.37 3.79 -1.23
CA THR A 14 -5.10 2.51 -1.13
C THR A 14 -5.01 2.02 0.31
N LEU A 15 -5.85 2.57 1.19
CA LEU A 15 -6.00 2.03 2.55
C LEU A 15 -7.00 0.87 2.49
N VAL A 16 -6.51 -0.37 2.52
CA VAL A 16 -7.38 -1.54 2.70
C VAL A 16 -7.77 -1.59 4.19
N ALA A 17 -8.87 -0.93 4.55
CA ALA A 17 -9.46 -1.07 5.87
C ALA A 17 -10.20 -2.42 5.94
N VAL A 18 -9.52 -3.50 6.32
CA VAL A 18 -10.20 -4.73 6.72
C VAL A 18 -10.77 -4.52 8.12
N GLY A 19 -12.08 -4.23 8.18
CA GLY A 19 -12.86 -4.41 9.39
C GLY A 19 -12.77 -5.87 9.82
N CYS A 20 -12.17 -6.11 10.99
CA CYS A 20 -12.02 -7.45 11.53
C CYS A 20 -13.35 -7.95 12.12
N GLU A 21 -13.94 -8.99 11.51
CA GLU A 21 -14.98 -9.79 12.15
C GLU A 21 -14.30 -10.90 12.98
N LYS A 22 -14.64 -10.98 14.28
CA LYS A 22 -14.07 -11.94 15.23
C LYS A 22 -14.88 -13.25 15.21
N PRO A 23 -14.29 -14.43 14.93
CA PRO A 23 -14.98 -15.70 15.13
C PRO A 23 -15.00 -16.12 16.61
N PRO A 24 -15.98 -16.94 17.05
CA PRO A 24 -16.08 -17.39 18.43
C PRO A 24 -14.95 -18.35 18.79
N ALA A 25 -14.50 -18.27 20.04
CA ALA A 25 -13.44 -19.09 20.60
C ALA A 25 -13.80 -20.59 20.51
N GLY A 26 -12.95 -21.35 19.83
CA GLY A 26 -12.92 -22.80 19.88
C GLY A 26 -11.50 -23.26 20.18
N GLU A 27 -11.31 -23.81 21.36
CA GLU A 27 -10.07 -24.45 21.82
C GLU A 27 -9.67 -25.62 20.90
N THR A 28 -8.42 -25.62 20.44
CA THR A 28 -7.66 -26.86 20.24
C THR A 28 -6.17 -26.58 20.49
N GLU A 29 -5.59 -27.30 21.46
CA GLU A 29 -4.16 -27.35 21.78
C GLU A 29 -3.30 -27.86 20.60
N PRO A 30 -2.01 -27.48 20.53
CA PRO A 30 -1.07 -27.98 19.53
C PRO A 30 -0.42 -29.30 20.00
N PRO A 31 -0.16 -30.29 19.12
CA PRO A 31 0.73 -31.39 19.47
C PRO A 31 2.20 -31.03 19.24
N GLU A 32 3.01 -31.49 20.19
CA GLU A 32 4.45 -31.35 20.31
C GLU A 32 5.28 -31.97 19.16
N SER A 33 6.41 -31.29 18.92
CA SER A 33 7.74 -31.77 18.52
C SER A 33 7.98 -33.29 18.48
N GLY A 34 8.46 -33.77 17.34
CA GLY A 34 9.19 -35.03 17.19
C GLY A 34 10.44 -34.85 16.33
N ASN A 35 11.62 -34.90 16.96
CA ASN A 35 12.94 -34.88 16.33
C ASN A 35 13.36 -36.31 15.92
N ALA A 36 13.91 -36.50 14.72
CA ALA A 36 14.74 -37.66 14.37
C ALA A 36 15.73 -37.31 13.25
N ALA A 37 16.90 -37.96 13.32
CA ALA A 37 18.19 -37.51 12.84
C ALA A 37 18.56 -37.91 11.38
N ALA A 38 19.71 -37.35 11.00
CA ALA A 38 20.46 -37.40 9.74
C ALA A 38 20.68 -38.76 9.07
N SER A 39 20.91 -38.69 7.75
CA SER A 39 21.88 -39.51 7.02
C SER A 39 22.42 -38.75 5.81
N ASP A 40 23.75 -38.56 5.78
CA ASP A 40 24.55 -38.13 4.62
C ASP A 40 24.44 -39.14 3.45
N ASP A 41 24.40 -38.66 2.21
CA ASP A 41 25.22 -39.23 1.13
C ASP A 41 25.48 -38.19 0.03
N ALA A 42 26.72 -38.20 -0.44
CA ALA A 42 27.29 -37.27 -1.39
C ALA A 42 26.99 -37.69 -2.83
N GLY A 43 26.66 -36.72 -3.68
CA GLY A 43 26.55 -36.93 -5.13
C GLY A 43 26.76 -35.62 -5.87
N ALA A 44 28.00 -35.38 -6.29
CA ALA A 44 28.35 -34.30 -7.17
C ALA A 44 27.77 -34.54 -8.58
N SER A 45 27.12 -33.52 -9.13
CA SER A 45 27.07 -33.28 -10.57
C SER A 45 27.10 -31.78 -10.79
N ASP A 46 28.32 -31.31 -11.01
CA ASP A 46 28.68 -30.08 -11.67
C ASP A 46 28.18 -30.19 -13.11
N ASP A 47 27.22 -29.37 -13.50
CA ASP A 47 27.04 -28.99 -14.90
C ASP A 47 26.36 -27.62 -14.97
N ALA A 48 27.02 -26.79 -15.77
CA ALA A 48 26.85 -25.36 -15.86
C ALA A 48 25.58 -24.98 -16.60
N ASP A 49 24.84 -24.03 -16.03
CA ASP A 49 24.11 -23.03 -16.81
C ASP A 49 24.36 -21.66 -16.18
N GLY A 50 25.56 -21.14 -16.46
CA GLY A 50 25.89 -19.74 -16.26
C GLY A 50 25.17 -18.88 -17.29
N GLN A 51 23.84 -18.74 -17.16
CA GLN A 51 23.21 -17.50 -17.59
C GLN A 51 23.73 -16.43 -16.65
N ALA A 52 24.52 -15.51 -17.21
CA ALA A 52 24.85 -14.28 -16.53
C ALA A 52 23.53 -13.60 -16.13
N GLU A 53 23.13 -13.74 -14.87
CA GLU A 53 22.11 -12.91 -14.27
C GLU A 53 22.54 -11.47 -14.53
N ALA A 54 21.84 -10.80 -15.46
CA ALA A 54 21.98 -9.38 -15.60
C ALA A 54 21.69 -8.80 -14.21
N SER A 55 22.70 -8.21 -13.58
CA SER A 55 22.57 -7.67 -12.23
C SER A 55 21.33 -6.79 -12.18
N LEU A 56 20.40 -7.09 -11.28
CA LEU A 56 19.18 -6.31 -11.12
C LEU A 56 19.54 -4.82 -10.96
N PRO A 57 18.81 -3.88 -11.59
CA PRO A 57 19.06 -2.45 -11.42
C PRO A 57 19.00 -2.07 -9.94
N ALA A 58 19.75 -1.05 -9.53
CA ALA A 58 19.69 -0.58 -8.15
C ALA A 58 18.28 -0.04 -7.82
N ALA A 59 17.77 -0.33 -6.63
CA ALA A 59 16.43 0.12 -6.20
C ALA A 59 16.28 1.65 -6.33
N ALA A 60 17.32 2.40 -5.96
CA ALA A 60 17.34 3.85 -6.08
C ALA A 60 17.17 4.34 -7.53
N GLU A 61 17.67 3.59 -8.52
CA GLU A 61 17.49 3.91 -9.94
C GLU A 61 16.04 3.70 -10.37
N ILE A 62 15.43 2.59 -9.97
CA ILE A 62 14.03 2.26 -10.30
C ILE A 62 13.08 3.28 -9.66
N LEU A 63 13.28 3.59 -8.37
CA LEU A 63 12.49 4.58 -7.65
C LEU A 63 12.63 5.98 -8.29
N ALA A 64 13.84 6.38 -8.69
CA ALA A 64 14.06 7.63 -9.39
C ALA A 64 13.35 7.67 -10.76
N LYS A 65 13.43 6.59 -11.55
CA LYS A 65 12.71 6.49 -12.83
C LYS A 65 11.21 6.55 -12.64
N SER A 66 10.68 5.93 -11.58
CA SER A 66 9.25 5.96 -11.28
C SER A 66 8.77 7.37 -10.95
N ILE A 67 9.54 8.12 -10.16
CA ILE A 67 9.24 9.53 -9.87
C ILE A 67 9.12 10.34 -11.16
N GLU A 68 10.04 10.16 -12.10
CA GLU A 68 9.99 10.84 -13.41
C GLU A 68 8.81 10.35 -14.26
N ALA A 69 8.56 9.04 -14.32
CA ALA A 69 7.47 8.44 -15.08
C ALA A 69 6.09 8.92 -14.63
N VAL A 70 5.93 9.14 -13.33
CA VAL A 70 4.68 9.63 -12.73
C VAL A 70 4.46 11.12 -12.99
N GLY A 71 5.47 11.89 -13.42
CA GLY A 71 5.34 13.33 -13.72
C GLY A 71 6.47 14.20 -13.15
N GLY A 72 7.40 13.59 -12.41
CA GLY A 72 8.56 14.26 -11.82
C GLY A 72 8.23 14.97 -10.51
N LYS A 73 9.27 15.16 -9.69
CA LYS A 73 9.13 15.72 -8.34
C LYS A 73 8.44 17.11 -8.31
N ALA A 74 8.66 17.94 -9.32
CA ALA A 74 8.09 19.28 -9.36
C ALA A 74 6.56 19.27 -9.59
N ALA A 75 6.05 18.41 -10.48
CA ALA A 75 4.61 18.29 -10.70
C ALA A 75 3.92 17.66 -9.50
N ILE A 76 4.58 16.67 -8.88
CA ILE A 76 4.17 16.09 -7.62
C ILE A 76 4.08 17.21 -6.57
N ASP A 77 5.19 17.84 -6.19
CA ASP A 77 5.23 18.88 -5.14
C ASP A 77 4.30 20.09 -5.37
N ALA A 78 3.78 20.29 -6.59
CA ALA A 78 2.88 21.39 -6.96
C ALA A 78 1.39 21.12 -6.66
N ILE A 79 1.01 19.87 -6.43
CA ILE A 79 -0.28 19.56 -5.82
C ILE A 79 -0.08 19.86 -4.30
N GLU A 80 -1.04 20.45 -3.59
CA GLU A 80 -0.91 20.80 -2.15
C GLU A 80 -1.99 20.16 -1.29
N SER A 81 -3.10 19.81 -1.95
CA SER A 81 -4.25 19.14 -1.37
C SER A 81 -4.96 18.32 -2.43
N SER A 82 -5.77 17.37 -2.00
CA SER A 82 -6.63 16.61 -2.91
C SER A 82 -7.91 16.12 -2.24
N TYR A 83 -8.90 15.89 -3.09
CA TYR A 83 -10.15 15.26 -2.76
C TYR A 83 -10.43 14.12 -3.75
N MET A 84 -10.75 12.94 -3.22
CA MET A 84 -11.06 11.76 -4.01
C MET A 84 -12.38 11.14 -3.56
N GLU A 85 -13.19 10.72 -4.52
CA GLU A 85 -14.31 9.80 -4.32
C GLU A 85 -14.00 8.51 -5.10
N ALA A 86 -14.17 7.37 -4.44
CA ALA A 86 -13.95 6.06 -5.04
C ALA A 86 -15.01 5.06 -4.57
N LYS A 87 -15.27 4.07 -5.42
CA LYS A 87 -16.14 2.94 -5.10
C LYS A 87 -15.32 1.65 -5.15
N THR A 88 -15.39 0.87 -4.07
CA THR A 88 -14.80 -0.46 -4.00
C THR A 88 -15.90 -1.51 -4.07
N GLU A 89 -15.70 -2.54 -4.88
CA GLU A 89 -16.64 -3.65 -5.08
C GLU A 89 -15.97 -4.98 -4.70
N ILE A 90 -16.58 -5.70 -3.75
CA ILE A 90 -16.17 -7.05 -3.35
C ILE A 90 -17.23 -8.03 -3.87
N LYS A 91 -17.05 -8.45 -5.13
CA LYS A 91 -18.08 -9.20 -5.87
C LYS A 91 -18.51 -10.49 -5.19
N ALA A 92 -17.55 -11.22 -4.59
CA ALA A 92 -17.83 -12.48 -3.91
C ALA A 92 -18.82 -12.35 -2.74
N GLN A 93 -18.91 -11.16 -2.14
CA GLN A 93 -19.80 -10.88 -1.01
C GLN A 93 -20.99 -9.98 -1.40
N ASN A 94 -21.11 -9.61 -2.68
CA ASN A 94 -22.07 -8.62 -3.17
C ASN A 94 -22.05 -7.33 -2.33
N MET A 95 -20.84 -6.88 -1.95
CA MET A 95 -20.62 -5.73 -1.08
C MET A 95 -19.98 -4.59 -1.84
N SER A 96 -20.36 -3.36 -1.49
CA SER A 96 -19.74 -2.14 -2.00
C SER A 96 -19.39 -1.19 -0.87
N ILE A 97 -18.28 -0.46 -1.06
CA ILE A 97 -17.77 0.53 -0.12
C ILE A 97 -17.59 1.84 -0.88
N ALA A 98 -18.27 2.90 -0.45
CA ALA A 98 -18.05 4.25 -0.97
C ALA A 98 -16.99 4.95 -0.10
N THR A 99 -15.89 5.38 -0.73
CA THR A 99 -14.76 6.00 -0.02
C THR A 99 -14.59 7.45 -0.43
N ARG A 100 -14.38 8.32 0.55
CA ARG A 100 -14.00 9.72 0.35
C ARG A 100 -12.69 10.00 1.07
N ILE A 101 -11.74 10.59 0.37
CA ILE A 101 -10.44 10.94 0.94
C ILE A 101 -10.18 12.42 0.73
N TRP A 102 -9.84 13.09 1.83
CA TRP A 102 -9.28 14.43 1.84
C TRP A 102 -7.83 14.34 2.25
N SER A 103 -6.99 15.15 1.63
CA SER A 103 -5.58 15.21 2.00
C SER A 103 -5.00 16.58 1.79
N LYS A 104 -4.07 16.96 2.67
CA LYS A 104 -3.36 18.24 2.62
C LYS A 104 -2.07 18.12 3.39
N GLY A 105 -0.93 18.34 2.72
CA GLY A 105 0.36 18.06 3.32
C GLY A 105 0.46 16.59 3.77
N ASP A 106 1.01 16.38 4.95
CA ASP A 106 1.09 15.06 5.60
C ASP A 106 -0.25 14.59 6.23
N ASN A 107 -1.32 15.38 6.16
CA ASN A 107 -2.58 15.05 6.82
C ASN A 107 -3.56 14.41 5.84
N PHE A 108 -4.36 13.47 6.34
CA PHE A 108 -5.47 12.93 5.58
C PHE A 108 -6.68 12.66 6.47
N TYR A 109 -7.84 12.64 5.82
CA TYR A 109 -9.07 12.16 6.40
C TYR A 109 -9.75 11.25 5.39
N LEU A 110 -10.13 10.05 5.83
CA LEU A 110 -10.77 9.05 5.02
C LEU A 110 -12.10 8.67 5.67
N GLU A 111 -13.16 8.64 4.86
CA GLU A 111 -14.45 8.07 5.19
C GLU A 111 -14.70 6.87 4.27
N SER A 112 -15.09 5.74 4.83
CA SER A 112 -15.54 4.57 4.08
C SER A 112 -16.93 4.17 4.56
N ASP A 113 -17.92 4.31 3.69
CA ASP A 113 -19.29 3.86 3.94
C ASP A 113 -19.48 2.47 3.36
N MET A 114 -19.70 1.50 4.24
CA MET A 114 -19.93 0.11 3.88
C MET A 114 -21.42 -0.19 4.06
N GLU A 115 -22.10 -0.52 2.97
CA GLU A 115 -23.55 -0.74 2.98
C GLU A 115 -23.94 -1.82 4.00
N GLY A 116 -24.83 -1.48 4.93
CA GLY A 116 -25.29 -2.37 5.99
C GLY A 116 -24.36 -2.52 7.20
N MET A 117 -23.11 -2.07 7.12
CA MET A 117 -22.14 -2.12 8.24
C MET A 117 -21.83 -0.74 8.83
N GLY A 118 -22.14 0.34 8.11
CA GLY A 118 -21.98 1.72 8.57
C GLY A 118 -20.69 2.38 8.06
N THR A 119 -20.39 3.55 8.60
CA THR A 119 -19.24 4.36 8.17
C THR A 119 -18.04 4.15 9.09
N SER A 120 -16.89 3.81 8.52
CA SER A 120 -15.60 3.91 9.19
C SER A 120 -14.87 5.18 8.78
N LYS A 121 -14.02 5.68 9.67
CA LYS A 121 -13.30 6.95 9.51
C LYS A 121 -11.88 6.80 9.99
N VAL A 122 -10.95 7.39 9.26
CA VAL A 122 -9.53 7.45 9.65
C VAL A 122 -9.02 8.87 9.48
N TRP A 123 -8.39 9.40 10.53
CA TRP A 123 -7.74 10.70 10.52
C TRP A 123 -6.26 10.54 10.72
N LYS A 124 -5.47 11.30 9.99
CA LYS A 124 -4.06 11.53 10.29
C LYS A 124 -3.81 13.01 10.40
N LYS A 125 -3.24 13.43 11.54
CA LYS A 125 -2.71 14.78 11.75
C LYS A 125 -1.28 14.69 12.25
N GLY A 126 -0.33 15.08 11.40
CA GLY A 126 1.10 14.80 11.63
C GLY A 126 1.35 13.30 11.76
N ASP A 127 1.93 12.86 12.88
CA ASP A 127 2.18 11.44 13.17
C ASP A 127 1.00 10.75 13.86
N GLU A 128 0.01 11.48 14.36
CA GLU A 128 -1.13 10.86 15.05
C GLU A 128 -2.12 10.31 14.04
N VAL A 129 -2.49 9.03 14.22
CA VAL A 129 -3.53 8.38 13.42
C VAL A 129 -4.64 7.91 14.35
N TRP A 130 -5.88 8.25 13.99
CA TRP A 130 -7.09 7.84 14.70
C TRP A 130 -8.00 7.07 13.76
N SER A 131 -8.72 6.11 14.31
CA SER A 131 -9.73 5.31 13.63
C SER A 131 -11.04 5.40 14.41
N GLU A 132 -12.17 5.43 13.70
CA GLU A 132 -13.48 5.24 14.27
C GLU A 132 -14.27 4.29 13.36
N ASP A 133 -14.80 3.22 13.94
CA ASP A 133 -15.67 2.28 13.24
C ASP A 133 -16.84 1.84 14.14
N PRO A 134 -17.94 1.30 13.57
CA PRO A 134 -19.12 0.92 14.35
C PRO A 134 -18.89 -0.20 15.38
N ILE A 135 -17.81 -0.98 15.25
CA ILE A 135 -17.51 -2.13 16.11
C ILE A 135 -16.62 -1.70 17.28
N ASN A 136 -15.54 -0.98 17.01
CA ASN A 136 -14.52 -0.62 18.00
C ASN A 136 -14.67 0.80 18.55
N GLY A 137 -15.51 1.63 17.92
CA GLY A 137 -15.61 3.05 18.23
C GLY A 137 -14.32 3.81 17.92
N LYS A 138 -14.25 5.05 18.40
CA LYS A 138 -13.12 5.94 18.17
C LYS A 138 -11.91 5.55 19.03
N ARG A 139 -10.76 5.27 18.40
CA ARG A 139 -9.49 4.94 19.06
C ARG A 139 -8.28 5.49 18.31
N LYS A 140 -7.19 5.73 19.05
CA LYS A 140 -5.89 6.05 18.47
C LYS A 140 -5.24 4.76 17.95
N LEU A 141 -4.61 4.82 16.78
CA LEU A 141 -3.79 3.72 16.27
C LEU A 141 -2.37 3.85 16.80
N GLU A 142 -1.73 2.72 17.11
CA GLU A 142 -0.38 2.69 17.67
C GLU A 142 0.46 1.57 17.04
N GLY A 143 1.79 1.65 17.20
CA GLY A 143 2.73 0.62 16.73
C GLY A 143 2.64 0.35 15.23
N LYS A 144 2.72 -0.94 14.86
CA LYS A 144 2.70 -1.39 13.46
C LYS A 144 1.42 -0.98 12.72
N GLU A 145 0.28 -0.91 13.41
CA GLU A 145 -1.00 -0.49 12.81
C GLU A 145 -0.95 1.00 12.41
N ALA A 146 -0.44 1.86 13.29
CA ALA A 146 -0.23 3.27 12.95
C ALA A 146 0.77 3.43 11.81
N ASP A 147 1.90 2.74 11.87
CA ASP A 147 2.94 2.81 10.83
C ASP A 147 2.38 2.37 9.47
N GLN A 148 1.59 1.28 9.45
CA GLN A 148 0.87 0.83 8.27
C GLN A 148 -0.09 1.88 7.72
N ALA A 149 -0.94 2.45 8.57
CA ALA A 149 -1.87 3.48 8.16
C ALA A 149 -1.16 4.72 7.59
N ARG A 150 0.06 5.05 8.05
CA ARG A 150 0.84 6.17 7.52
C ARG A 150 1.40 5.88 6.12
N TRP A 151 2.11 4.77 5.92
CA TRP A 151 2.73 4.51 4.62
C TRP A 151 1.73 4.12 3.54
N SER A 152 0.63 3.43 3.89
CA SER A 152 -0.43 3.08 2.93
C SER A 152 -1.28 4.27 2.50
N ALA A 153 -1.30 5.31 3.34
CA ALA A 153 -1.90 6.58 3.00
C ALA A 153 -0.96 7.50 2.21
N ASP A 154 0.36 7.27 2.24
CA ASP A 154 1.31 8.01 1.41
C ASP A 154 1.20 7.53 -0.02
N PRO A 155 0.70 8.38 -0.92
CA PRO A 155 0.34 7.88 -2.22
C PRO A 155 1.41 8.21 -3.27
N MET A 156 2.53 8.79 -2.82
CA MET A 156 3.79 8.81 -3.54
C MET A 156 4.85 8.05 -2.73
N LEU A 157 4.49 6.85 -2.27
CA LEU A 157 5.36 6.07 -1.41
C LEU A 157 6.73 5.81 -2.06
N ALA A 158 6.79 5.66 -3.39
CA ALA A 158 8.06 5.53 -4.11
C ALA A 158 8.98 6.75 -3.98
N ALA A 159 8.45 7.97 -3.85
CA ALA A 159 9.25 9.18 -3.62
C ALA A 159 9.56 9.41 -2.13
N ASN A 160 8.64 9.03 -1.25
CA ASN A 160 8.67 9.33 0.19
C ASN A 160 9.08 8.11 1.04
N TRP A 161 9.52 7.01 0.43
CA TRP A 161 9.75 5.74 1.14
C TRP A 161 10.66 5.87 2.37
N LYS A 162 11.65 6.78 2.32
CA LYS A 162 12.62 7.03 3.41
C LYS A 162 12.01 7.56 4.69
N ASP A 163 10.74 7.94 4.64
CA ASP A 163 10.00 8.42 5.80
C ASP A 163 9.38 7.29 6.61
N TYR A 164 9.24 6.13 5.99
CA TYR A 164 8.58 4.95 6.55
C TYR A 164 9.52 3.75 6.62
N PHE A 165 10.50 3.67 5.72
CA PHE A 165 11.39 2.54 5.54
C PHE A 165 12.87 2.95 5.57
N ASP A 166 13.72 2.05 6.04
CA ASP A 166 15.17 2.29 6.20
C ASP A 166 15.96 1.80 4.98
N GLU A 167 15.48 0.74 4.33
CA GLU A 167 16.15 0.08 3.21
C GLU A 167 15.24 -0.09 2.00
N ALA A 168 15.86 -0.10 0.81
CA ALA A 168 15.22 -0.41 -0.47
C ALA A 168 16.12 -1.36 -1.28
N LYS A 169 15.56 -2.46 -1.77
CA LYS A 169 16.30 -3.49 -2.52
C LYS A 169 15.49 -3.98 -3.71
N THR A 170 16.12 -4.03 -4.89
CA THR A 170 15.53 -4.72 -6.04
C THR A 170 15.65 -6.21 -5.82
N ILE A 171 14.54 -6.91 -5.74
CA ILE A 171 14.49 -8.33 -5.35
C ILE A 171 14.23 -9.26 -6.53
N GLY A 172 13.72 -8.75 -7.65
CA GLY A 172 13.48 -9.58 -8.81
C GLY A 172 12.70 -8.88 -9.92
N ARG A 173 12.29 -9.70 -10.88
CA ARG A 173 11.32 -9.37 -11.91
C ARG A 173 10.36 -10.53 -12.04
N ARG A 174 9.11 -10.23 -12.40
CA ARG A 174 8.15 -11.26 -12.77
C ARG A 174 7.14 -10.72 -13.77
N THR A 175 6.35 -11.62 -14.33
CA THR A 175 5.23 -11.27 -15.21
C THR A 175 3.92 -11.34 -14.44
N ILE A 176 3.10 -10.31 -14.56
CA ILE A 176 1.72 -10.25 -14.04
C ILE A 176 0.80 -10.08 -15.25
N GLY A 177 0.04 -11.12 -15.59
CA GLY A 177 -0.70 -11.16 -16.85
C GLY A 177 0.24 -11.10 -18.06
N ASP A 178 0.15 -10.02 -18.84
CA ASP A 178 1.01 -9.75 -20.00
C ASP A 178 2.10 -8.70 -19.70
N GLN A 179 2.19 -8.21 -18.45
CA GLN A 179 3.07 -7.11 -18.06
C GLN A 179 4.29 -7.63 -17.30
N GLU A 180 5.51 -7.28 -17.74
CA GLU A 180 6.73 -7.50 -16.96
C GLU A 180 6.88 -6.39 -15.91
N VAL A 181 7.08 -6.77 -14.65
CA VAL A 181 7.29 -5.85 -13.54
C VAL A 181 8.64 -6.10 -12.87
N VAL A 182 9.25 -5.03 -12.37
CA VAL A 182 10.41 -5.06 -11.48
C VAL A 182 9.94 -4.85 -10.03
N GLU A 183 10.49 -5.66 -9.12
CA GLU A 183 10.09 -5.68 -7.72
C GLU A 183 11.13 -4.99 -6.84
N VAL A 184 10.69 -4.01 -6.05
CA VAL A 184 11.52 -3.30 -5.08
C VAL A 184 10.94 -3.51 -3.68
N GLU A 185 11.65 -4.26 -2.84
CA GLU A 185 11.34 -4.40 -1.42
C GLU A 185 11.77 -3.13 -0.68
N LEU A 186 10.85 -2.55 0.09
CA LEU A 186 11.09 -1.55 1.11
C LEU A 186 10.98 -2.22 2.48
N SER A 187 11.90 -1.92 3.40
CA SER A 187 11.90 -2.57 4.72
C SER A 187 12.32 -1.67 5.88
N LYS A 188 11.78 -1.98 7.06
CA LYS A 188 12.13 -1.39 8.36
C LYS A 188 11.88 -2.42 9.47
N GLY A 189 12.97 -2.95 10.03
CA GLY A 189 12.89 -4.10 10.93
C GLY A 189 12.17 -5.27 10.26
N ASP A 190 11.13 -5.79 10.90
CA ASP A 190 10.31 -6.88 10.36
C ASP A 190 9.23 -6.41 9.36
N THR A 191 9.06 -5.10 9.19
CA THR A 191 8.05 -4.55 8.27
C THR A 191 8.62 -4.56 6.85
N LYS A 192 7.88 -5.16 5.92
CA LYS A 192 8.23 -5.27 4.50
C LYS A 192 7.04 -4.93 3.62
N LEU A 193 7.34 -4.26 2.51
CA LEU A 193 6.43 -3.95 1.41
C LEU A 193 7.20 -4.13 0.11
N VAL A 194 6.59 -4.71 -0.92
CA VAL A 194 7.16 -4.77 -2.26
C VAL A 194 6.39 -3.81 -3.14
N LEU A 195 7.09 -2.84 -3.72
CA LEU A 195 6.55 -2.00 -4.80
C LEU A 195 6.81 -2.70 -6.14
N LEU A 196 5.80 -2.71 -7.00
CA LEU A 196 5.85 -3.27 -8.34
C LEU A 196 5.90 -2.12 -9.34
N PHE A 197 6.87 -2.13 -10.25
CA PHE A 197 7.01 -1.12 -11.30
C PHE A 197 6.97 -1.78 -12.66
N ASP A 198 6.24 -1.18 -13.60
CA ASP A 198 6.26 -1.62 -14.98
C ASP A 198 7.68 -1.55 -15.56
N SER A 199 8.16 -2.62 -16.18
CA SER A 199 9.55 -2.71 -16.67
C SER A 199 9.85 -1.76 -17.84
N GLU A 200 8.83 -1.32 -18.59
CA GLU A 200 9.00 -0.46 -19.77
C GLU A 200 8.86 1.02 -19.43
N THR A 201 7.82 1.35 -18.68
CA THR A 201 7.40 2.73 -18.37
C THR A 201 7.87 3.21 -16.99
N PHE A 202 8.21 2.29 -16.07
CA PHE A 202 8.50 2.57 -14.66
C PHE A 202 7.34 3.20 -13.86
N LEU A 203 6.12 3.23 -14.43
CA LEU A 203 4.93 3.56 -13.67
C LEU A 203 4.70 2.51 -12.57
N PRO A 204 4.21 2.89 -11.38
CA PRO A 204 3.82 1.93 -10.36
C PRO A 204 2.77 0.96 -10.92
N ALA A 205 3.12 -0.31 -11.04
CA ALA A 205 2.21 -1.35 -11.49
C ALA A 205 1.36 -1.88 -10.32
N GLY A 206 1.83 -1.69 -9.08
CA GLY A 206 1.17 -2.25 -7.92
C GLY A 206 2.05 -2.29 -6.68
N GLN A 207 1.60 -3.04 -5.69
CA GLN A 207 2.37 -3.35 -4.48
C GLN A 207 1.90 -4.65 -3.85
N SER A 208 2.75 -5.30 -3.06
CA SER A 208 2.36 -6.46 -2.24
C SER A 208 2.95 -6.39 -0.83
N PHE A 209 2.18 -6.85 0.14
CA PHE A 209 2.55 -6.82 1.56
C PHE A 209 1.81 -7.89 2.36
N MET A 210 2.29 -8.16 3.56
CA MET A 210 1.57 -9.00 4.53
C MET A 210 0.68 -8.10 5.38
N GLN A 211 -0.62 -8.33 5.33
CA GLN A 211 -1.61 -7.70 6.21
C GLN A 211 -1.79 -8.56 7.45
N GLU A 212 -1.55 -8.00 8.63
CA GLU A 212 -1.91 -8.66 9.89
C GLU A 212 -3.45 -8.72 10.01
N THR A 213 -3.98 -9.91 10.26
CA THR A 213 -5.42 -10.14 10.52
C THR A 213 -5.60 -11.02 11.76
N PRO A 214 -6.79 -11.08 12.37
CA PRO A 214 -7.07 -12.00 13.49
C PRO A 214 -6.86 -13.48 13.14
N MET A 215 -6.92 -13.84 11.85
CA MET A 215 -6.69 -15.21 11.37
C MET A 215 -5.22 -15.50 11.03
N GLY A 216 -4.33 -14.53 11.24
CA GLY A 216 -2.92 -14.59 10.84
C GLY A 216 -2.59 -13.61 9.72
N ALA A 217 -1.29 -13.50 9.40
CA ALA A 217 -0.82 -12.62 8.34
C ALA A 217 -1.29 -13.14 6.97
N MET A 218 -1.94 -12.28 6.20
CA MET A 218 -2.50 -12.57 4.88
C MET A 218 -1.73 -11.80 3.81
N PRO A 219 -1.25 -12.45 2.74
CA PRO A 219 -0.62 -11.72 1.64
C PRO A 219 -1.68 -10.95 0.86
N ILE A 220 -1.37 -9.70 0.56
CA ILE A 220 -2.17 -8.79 -0.25
C ILE A 220 -1.34 -8.39 -1.47
N GLU A 221 -1.93 -8.48 -2.66
CA GLU A 221 -1.37 -7.91 -3.88
C GLU A 221 -2.35 -6.88 -4.44
N VAL A 222 -1.86 -5.69 -4.73
CA VAL A 222 -2.64 -4.60 -5.34
C VAL A 222 -2.03 -4.32 -6.70
N THR A 223 -2.85 -4.33 -7.75
CA THR A 223 -2.48 -3.90 -9.11
C THR A 223 -3.13 -2.58 -9.42
N TYR A 224 -2.39 -1.66 -10.05
CA TYR A 224 -2.87 -0.33 -10.45
C TYR A 224 -3.12 -0.28 -11.95
N GLU A 225 -4.24 0.32 -12.32
CA GLU A 225 -4.71 0.39 -13.70
C GLU A 225 -5.40 1.73 -13.99
N ASP A 226 -5.75 1.95 -15.28
CA ASP A 226 -6.45 3.16 -15.73
C ASP A 226 -5.70 4.45 -15.33
N TYR A 227 -4.43 4.52 -15.71
CA TYR A 227 -3.61 5.70 -15.48
C TYR A 227 -4.12 6.89 -16.30
N ARG A 228 -4.33 8.01 -15.62
CA ARG A 228 -4.75 9.28 -16.21
C ARG A 228 -3.88 10.41 -15.70
N GLU A 229 -3.61 11.38 -16.55
CA GLU A 229 -2.89 12.58 -16.15
C GLU A 229 -3.82 13.54 -15.40
N VAL A 230 -3.41 13.95 -14.19
CA VAL A 230 -4.10 14.94 -13.37
C VAL A 230 -3.08 15.96 -12.90
N ALA A 231 -3.21 17.20 -13.38
CA ALA A 231 -2.28 18.29 -13.10
C ALA A 231 -0.79 17.92 -13.34
N GLY A 232 -0.52 17.18 -14.43
CA GLY A 232 0.83 16.76 -14.80
C GLY A 232 1.34 15.52 -14.06
N VAL A 233 0.49 14.86 -13.26
CA VAL A 233 0.82 13.63 -12.54
C VAL A 233 -0.02 12.45 -13.04
N MET A 234 0.64 11.36 -13.43
CA MET A 234 -0.02 10.09 -13.79
C MET A 234 -0.58 9.44 -12.53
N THR A 235 -1.90 9.33 -12.47
CA THR A 235 -2.66 8.81 -11.32
C THR A 235 -3.47 7.61 -11.77
N ALA A 236 -3.41 6.48 -11.05
CA ALA A 236 -4.26 5.33 -11.34
C ALA A 236 -5.72 5.61 -10.90
N PHE A 237 -6.68 5.38 -11.80
CA PHE A 237 -8.12 5.53 -11.48
C PHE A 237 -8.79 4.19 -11.17
N ARG A 238 -8.04 3.09 -11.21
CA ARG A 238 -8.52 1.77 -10.87
C ARG A 238 -7.44 0.99 -10.12
N SER A 239 -7.86 0.21 -9.14
CA SER A 239 -6.99 -0.80 -8.54
C SER A 239 -7.73 -2.10 -8.29
N VAL A 240 -6.98 -3.19 -8.35
CA VAL A 240 -7.46 -4.54 -8.04
C VAL A 240 -6.67 -5.06 -6.86
N THR A 241 -7.34 -5.37 -5.76
CA THR A 241 -6.74 -5.99 -4.59
C THR A 241 -7.07 -7.48 -4.61
N ASP A 242 -6.06 -8.32 -4.65
CA ASP A 242 -6.13 -9.76 -4.47
C ASP A 242 -5.74 -10.12 -3.03
N MET A 243 -6.65 -10.81 -2.35
CA MET A 243 -6.51 -11.31 -0.97
C MET A 243 -6.54 -12.86 -0.95
N GLN A 244 -6.10 -13.50 -2.03
CA GLN A 244 -6.13 -14.94 -2.34
C GLN A 244 -7.52 -15.56 -2.48
N LEU A 245 -8.35 -15.48 -1.43
CA LEU A 245 -9.69 -16.06 -1.39
C LEU A 245 -10.76 -15.11 -1.94
N MET A 246 -10.43 -13.82 -2.02
CA MET A 246 -11.34 -12.77 -2.44
C MET A 246 -10.57 -11.69 -3.19
N SER A 247 -11.29 -10.96 -4.04
CA SER A 247 -10.76 -9.76 -4.68
C SER A 247 -11.70 -8.58 -4.50
N ALA A 248 -11.10 -7.40 -4.44
CA ALA A 248 -11.79 -6.12 -4.40
C ALA A 248 -11.34 -5.28 -5.60
N VAL A 249 -12.28 -4.61 -6.26
CA VAL A 249 -11.97 -3.66 -7.33
C VAL A 249 -12.37 -2.27 -6.87
N GLN A 250 -11.39 -1.38 -6.74
CA GLN A 250 -11.62 0.04 -6.48
C GLN A 250 -11.59 0.82 -7.79
N THR A 251 -12.57 1.71 -7.97
CA THR A 251 -12.63 2.65 -9.09
C THR A 251 -12.76 4.07 -8.55
N THR A 252 -11.87 4.96 -8.96
CA THR A 252 -11.93 6.39 -8.64
C THR A 252 -12.99 7.04 -9.51
N GLU A 253 -14.02 7.60 -8.89
CA GLU A 253 -15.15 8.25 -9.56
C GLU A 253 -14.91 9.74 -9.72
N LYS A 254 -14.24 10.36 -8.74
CA LYS A 254 -13.90 11.77 -8.73
C LYS A 254 -12.51 11.97 -8.14
N TYR A 255 -11.74 12.84 -8.77
CA TYR A 255 -10.45 13.23 -8.24
C TYR A 255 -10.13 14.69 -8.58
N GLU A 256 -9.91 15.49 -7.55
CA GLU A 256 -9.63 16.92 -7.64
C GLU A 256 -8.38 17.22 -6.81
N VAL A 257 -7.53 18.10 -7.32
CA VAL A 257 -6.29 18.54 -6.68
C VAL A 257 -6.33 20.03 -6.41
N ASN A 258 -5.54 20.50 -5.45
CA ASN A 258 -5.46 21.90 -5.03
C ASN A 258 -6.81 22.48 -4.59
N VAL A 259 -7.65 21.65 -3.98
CA VAL A 259 -8.93 22.05 -3.38
C VAL A 259 -8.71 22.70 -2.02
N GLU A 260 -9.53 23.69 -1.67
CA GLU A 260 -9.48 24.28 -0.33
C GLU A 260 -10.03 23.30 0.71
N ILE A 261 -9.22 22.97 1.72
CA ILE A 261 -9.58 22.09 2.83
C ILE A 261 -9.24 22.77 4.14
N ASP A 262 -10.25 22.87 5.02
CA ASP A 262 -10.09 23.34 6.39
C ASP A 262 -9.32 22.31 7.21
N ASP A 263 -8.30 22.75 7.95
CA ASP A 263 -7.42 21.86 8.73
C ASP A 263 -8.18 21.09 9.82
N THR A 264 -9.33 21.59 10.29
CA THR A 264 -10.21 20.89 11.25
C THR A 264 -10.81 19.62 10.67
N LYS A 265 -10.81 19.44 9.35
CA LYS A 265 -11.24 18.20 8.68
C LYS A 265 -10.37 17.00 9.07
N PHE A 266 -9.11 17.25 9.46
CA PHE A 266 -8.15 16.21 9.86
C PHE A 266 -8.14 15.95 11.37
N GLU A 267 -9.07 16.54 12.12
CA GLU A 267 -9.18 16.37 13.56
C GLU A 267 -10.31 15.38 13.92
N PRO A 268 -10.06 14.42 14.82
CA PRO A 268 -11.06 13.46 15.28
C PRO A 268 -11.99 14.12 16.33
N ASN A 269 -12.80 15.09 15.90
CA ASN A 269 -13.75 15.81 16.76
C ASN A 269 -14.85 14.94 17.37
#